data_AF-K0V439-F1
#
_entry.id   AF-K0V439-F1
#
_cell.length_a   1.000
_cell.length_b   1.000
_cell.length_c   1.000
_cell.angle_alpha   90.00
_cell.angle_beta   90.00
_cell.angle_gamma   90.00
#
_symmetry.space_group_name_H-M   'P 1'
#
loop_
_entity.id
_entity.type
_entity.pdbx_description
1 polymer ?
#
loop_
_entity_poly.entity_id
_entity_poly.type
_entity_poly.pdbx_seq_one_letter_code
_entity_poly.pdbx_strand_id
1 'polypeptide(L)'
;MEAHAAAPGVFYVFREAADAQAFLANRVHTYRPRLRIDAHDLYEAHQAVLEPLLSFMKAHGRAPRAGEVSQQWASAIKDAVGSLGRAQQLIRKVTDDDYWEQVTIHRRAELLVYIALSRFSRRPRFNQLGLTLATDIRAHFGRYQDACLQADRMLLACGDPAIVLVNARSSKVGKQTPSALYVHKSALGELPPILQVYEGCARALSGTVEHANLVKLSVTEPQVSYLTYPEFDRKAHPTLASSVIVNLRKLTVDWRDYRRSPNPPLLHRKDEFVGIDHPQRSLYERLTASERRAGLYGNPETIGTVNGWRAVLAEANVDIRGHRVYKRMSAPVEY
;
A
#
# COMPACT_ATOMS: atom_id res chain seq x y z
N MET A 1 67.42 -5.37 -38.77
CA MET A 1 66.28 -5.14 -37.87
C MET A 1 65.05 -4.96 -38.73
N GLU A 2 64.00 -5.69 -38.44
CA GLU A 2 62.77 -5.70 -39.24
C GLU A 2 61.85 -4.56 -38.79
N ALA A 3 61.23 -3.87 -39.75
CA ALA A 3 60.33 -2.75 -39.47
C ALA A 3 58.88 -3.21 -39.55
N HIS A 4 58.11 -3.01 -38.49
CA HIS A 4 56.70 -3.38 -38.41
C HIS A 4 55.81 -2.14 -38.47
N ALA A 5 54.85 -2.11 -39.40
CA ALA A 5 53.89 -1.02 -39.51
C ALA A 5 53.11 -0.86 -38.20
N ALA A 6 53.02 0.35 -37.65
CA ALA A 6 52.31 0.67 -36.41
C ALA A 6 51.00 1.43 -36.64
N ALA A 7 51.03 2.40 -37.55
CA ALA A 7 49.89 3.19 -38.02
C ALA A 7 50.14 3.58 -39.49
N PRO A 8 49.17 4.17 -40.21
CA PRO A 8 49.41 4.68 -41.55
C PRO A 8 50.63 5.63 -41.58
N GLY A 9 51.67 5.24 -42.33
CA GLY A 9 52.92 6.00 -42.46
C GLY A 9 53.91 5.89 -41.28
N VAL A 10 53.62 5.10 -40.24
CA VAL A 10 54.49 4.95 -39.06
C VAL A 10 54.94 3.50 -38.92
N PHE A 11 56.25 3.28 -38.78
CA PHE A 11 56.85 1.96 -38.58
C PHE A 11 57.68 1.93 -37.29
N TYR A 12 57.57 0.85 -36.54
CA TYR A 12 58.41 0.58 -35.38
C TYR A 12 59.49 -0.44 -35.74
N VAL A 13 60.66 -0.25 -35.15
CA VAL A 13 61.78 -1.20 -35.23
C VAL A 13 62.09 -1.62 -33.80
N PHE A 14 61.95 -2.90 -33.53
CA PHE A 14 62.15 -3.44 -32.18
C PHE A 14 63.57 -3.98 -32.04
N ARG A 15 64.16 -3.73 -30.87
CA ARG A 15 65.49 -4.23 -30.53
C ARG A 15 65.45 -5.72 -30.19
N GLU A 16 64.41 -6.14 -29.46
CA GLU A 16 64.19 -7.52 -29.05
C GLU A 16 63.06 -8.15 -29.88
N ALA A 17 63.25 -9.41 -30.29
CA ALA A 17 62.26 -10.13 -31.09
C ALA A 17 60.94 -10.38 -30.33
N ALA A 18 61.01 -10.51 -29.00
CA ALA A 18 59.83 -10.72 -28.14
C ALA A 18 58.87 -9.52 -28.17
N ASP A 19 59.40 -8.29 -28.18
CA ASP A 19 58.60 -7.07 -28.22
C ASP A 19 57.88 -6.90 -29.57
N ALA A 20 58.55 -7.26 -30.67
CA ALA A 20 57.94 -7.29 -32.00
C ALA A 20 56.76 -8.28 -32.04
N GLN A 21 56.93 -9.48 -31.47
CA GLN A 21 55.86 -10.50 -31.43
C GLN A 21 54.70 -10.09 -30.50
N ALA A 22 54.96 -9.44 -29.36
CA ALA A 22 53.90 -8.91 -28.49
C ALA A 22 53.11 -7.77 -29.18
N PHE A 23 53.81 -6.89 -29.91
CA PHE A 23 53.20 -5.85 -30.73
C PHE A 23 52.28 -6.43 -31.82
N LEU A 24 52.74 -7.48 -32.53
CA LEU A 24 51.94 -8.16 -33.55
C LEU A 24 50.77 -8.94 -32.94
N ALA A 25 50.94 -9.59 -31.79
CA ALA A 25 49.88 -10.32 -31.10
C ALA A 25 48.72 -9.40 -30.67
N ASN A 26 49.03 -8.17 -30.23
CA ASN A 26 48.01 -7.16 -29.87
C ASN A 26 47.19 -6.65 -31.07
N ARG A 27 47.63 -6.88 -32.32
CA ARG A 27 46.89 -6.52 -33.53
C ARG A 27 45.85 -7.57 -33.94
N VAL A 28 45.91 -8.76 -33.36
CA VAL A 28 44.93 -9.80 -33.63
C VAL A 28 43.61 -9.38 -32.98
N HIS A 29 42.55 -9.29 -33.78
CA HIS A 29 41.20 -9.06 -33.25
C HIS A 29 40.77 -10.28 -32.43
N THR A 30 40.85 -10.16 -31.12
CA THR A 30 40.49 -11.24 -30.21
C THR A 30 38.99 -11.29 -30.00
N TYR A 31 38.34 -12.34 -30.50
CA TYR A 31 36.99 -12.68 -30.06
C TYR A 31 37.07 -13.51 -28.78
N ARG A 32 36.43 -13.02 -27.72
CA ARG A 32 36.20 -13.77 -26.48
C ARG A 32 34.68 -13.90 -26.31
N PRO A 33 34.10 -15.10 -26.43
CA PRO A 33 32.68 -15.28 -26.16
C PRO A 33 32.40 -14.87 -24.71
N ARG A 34 31.37 -14.05 -24.50
CA ARG A 34 30.97 -13.64 -23.16
C ARG A 34 30.29 -14.81 -22.47
N LEU A 35 30.75 -15.16 -21.28
CA LEU A 35 30.03 -16.07 -20.39
C LEU A 35 28.67 -15.44 -20.04
N ARG A 36 27.57 -16.11 -20.39
CA ARG A 36 26.23 -15.76 -19.91
C ARG A 36 26.00 -16.51 -18.61
N ILE A 37 25.99 -15.77 -17.50
CA ILE A 37 25.48 -16.26 -16.22
C ILE A 37 24.00 -15.89 -16.18
N ASP A 38 23.14 -16.83 -15.78
CA ASP A 38 21.73 -16.55 -15.58
C ASP A 38 21.55 -15.51 -14.46
N ALA A 39 20.70 -14.52 -14.70
CA ALA A 39 20.42 -13.48 -13.71
C ALA A 39 19.65 -14.06 -12.50
N HIS A 40 18.84 -15.09 -12.70
CA HIS A 40 18.08 -15.74 -11.64
C HIS A 40 19.02 -16.49 -10.68
N ASP A 41 19.90 -17.33 -11.21
CA ASP A 41 20.89 -18.07 -10.41
C ASP A 41 21.78 -17.12 -9.59
N LEU A 42 22.22 -16.01 -10.21
CA LEU A 42 23.04 -15.00 -9.52
C LEU A 42 22.25 -14.27 -8.42
N TYR A 43 20.96 -14.03 -8.63
CA TYR A 43 20.09 -13.44 -7.60
C TYR A 43 19.88 -14.39 -6.43
N GLU A 44 19.54 -15.65 -6.70
CA GLU A 44 19.35 -16.68 -5.68
C GLU A 44 20.61 -16.90 -4.83
N ALA A 45 21.78 -16.97 -5.47
CA ALA A 45 23.07 -17.13 -4.79
C ALA A 45 23.40 -15.98 -3.81
N HIS A 46 22.82 -14.80 -4.01
CA HIS A 46 23.10 -13.60 -3.21
C HIS A 46 21.85 -13.01 -2.53
N GLN A 47 20.75 -13.77 -2.44
CA GLN A 47 19.46 -13.29 -1.96
C GLN A 47 19.56 -12.65 -0.56
N ALA A 48 20.32 -13.24 0.36
CA ALA A 48 20.47 -12.72 1.72
C ALA A 48 21.08 -11.31 1.77
N VAL A 49 22.01 -10.99 0.86
CA VAL A 49 22.65 -9.66 0.78
C VAL A 49 21.75 -8.66 0.04
N LEU A 50 20.95 -9.14 -0.90
CA LEU A 50 20.06 -8.35 -1.74
C LEU A 50 18.68 -8.08 -1.12
N GLU A 51 18.22 -8.90 -0.18
CA GLU A 51 16.90 -8.74 0.46
C GLU A 51 16.71 -7.37 1.12
N PRO A 52 17.68 -6.81 1.88
CA PRO A 52 17.55 -5.44 2.41
C PRO A 52 17.48 -4.38 1.29
N LEU A 53 18.09 -4.63 0.13
CA LEU A 53 18.05 -3.72 -1.02
C LEU A 53 16.67 -3.77 -1.67
N LEU A 54 16.14 -4.98 -1.86
CA LEU A 54 14.79 -5.20 -2.36
C LEU A 54 13.77 -4.53 -1.43
N SER A 55 13.87 -4.76 -0.13
CA SER A 55 13.02 -4.13 0.89
C SER A 55 13.10 -2.61 0.86
N PHE A 56 14.32 -2.03 0.75
CA PHE A 56 14.48 -0.58 0.60
C PHE A 56 13.81 -0.07 -0.68
N MET A 57 14.03 -0.74 -1.82
CA MET A 57 13.45 -0.35 -3.10
C MET A 57 11.92 -0.43 -3.07
N LYS A 58 11.34 -1.43 -2.40
CA LYS A 58 9.89 -1.58 -2.20
C LYS A 58 9.32 -0.45 -1.34
N ALA A 59 10.01 -0.06 -0.27
CA ALA A 59 9.55 1.00 0.63
C ALA A 59 9.68 2.41 0.03
N HIS A 60 10.70 2.65 -0.80
CA HIS A 60 11.06 4.00 -1.28
C HIS A 60 10.79 4.22 -2.77
N GLY A 61 10.48 3.18 -3.54
CA GLY A 61 10.27 3.24 -4.99
C GLY A 61 11.51 3.73 -5.76
N ARG A 62 12.70 3.53 -5.20
CA ARG A 62 14.00 3.94 -5.75
C ARG A 62 15.14 3.16 -5.08
N ALA A 63 16.32 3.17 -5.69
CA ALA A 63 17.53 2.70 -5.04
C ALA A 63 18.02 3.68 -3.94
N PRO A 64 18.72 3.18 -2.91
CA PRO A 64 19.33 4.03 -1.90
C PRO A 64 20.48 4.85 -2.48
N ARG A 65 20.72 6.03 -1.90
CA ARG A 65 21.83 6.93 -2.22
C ARG A 65 22.89 6.91 -1.13
N ALA A 66 24.00 7.62 -1.36
CA ALA A 66 25.07 7.76 -0.38
C ALA A 66 24.53 8.29 0.96
N GLY A 67 24.93 7.64 2.06
CA GLY A 67 24.48 7.97 3.41
C GLY A 67 23.20 7.27 3.87
N GLU A 68 22.46 6.59 2.97
CA GLU A 68 21.27 5.80 3.32
C GLU A 68 21.58 4.32 3.58
N VAL A 69 22.82 3.91 3.28
CA VAL A 69 23.32 2.55 3.46
C VAL A 69 24.52 2.57 4.40
N SER A 70 24.64 1.55 5.26
CA SER A 70 25.85 1.38 6.07
C SER A 70 27.03 0.99 5.18
N GLN A 71 28.25 1.41 5.58
CA GLN A 71 29.47 1.05 4.83
C GLN A 71 29.66 -0.47 4.76
N GLN A 72 29.33 -1.18 5.84
CA GLN A 72 29.41 -2.64 5.90
C GLN A 72 28.50 -3.29 4.85
N TRP A 73 27.24 -2.85 4.76
CA TRP A 73 26.30 -3.40 3.79
C TRP A 73 26.68 -3.04 2.35
N ALA A 74 27.18 -1.81 2.12
CA ALA A 74 27.69 -1.40 0.82
C ALA A 74 28.90 -2.25 0.37
N SER A 75 29.80 -2.61 1.30
CA SER A 75 30.91 -3.53 1.02
C SER A 75 30.41 -4.93 0.68
N ALA A 76 29.47 -5.48 1.46
CA ALA A 76 28.90 -6.80 1.20
C ALA A 76 28.25 -6.88 -0.20
N ILE A 77 27.55 -5.83 -0.63
CA ILE A 77 27.00 -5.76 -1.99
C ILE A 77 28.12 -5.70 -3.04
N LYS A 78 29.17 -4.91 -2.78
CA LYS A 78 30.31 -4.79 -3.69
C LYS A 78 31.01 -6.14 -3.88
N ASP A 79 31.20 -6.89 -2.80
CA ASP A 79 31.87 -8.19 -2.83
C ASP A 79 31.00 -9.26 -3.52
N ALA A 80 29.67 -9.21 -3.33
CA ALA A 80 28.74 -10.16 -3.94
C ALA A 80 28.51 -9.90 -5.44
N VAL A 81 28.19 -8.66 -5.83
CA VAL A 81 27.68 -8.35 -7.19
C VAL A 81 28.41 -7.18 -7.86
N GLY A 82 29.46 -6.65 -7.23
CA GLY A 82 30.36 -5.63 -7.78
C GLY A 82 29.97 -4.19 -7.44
N SER A 83 28.68 -3.83 -7.45
CA SER A 83 28.22 -2.50 -7.02
C SER A 83 26.73 -2.45 -6.70
N LEU A 84 26.31 -1.40 -5.98
CA LEU A 84 24.91 -1.13 -5.70
C LEU A 84 24.06 -0.96 -6.98
N GLY A 85 24.62 -0.31 -8.01
CA GLY A 85 23.94 -0.16 -9.30
C GLY A 85 23.75 -1.50 -10.02
N ARG A 86 24.75 -2.40 -9.96
CA ARG A 86 24.63 -3.76 -10.53
C ARG A 86 23.64 -4.60 -9.73
N ALA A 87 23.63 -4.48 -8.41
CA ALA A 87 22.64 -5.13 -7.54
C ALA A 87 21.21 -4.71 -7.89
N GLN A 88 20.97 -3.40 -8.06
CA GLN A 88 19.68 -2.86 -8.48
C GLN A 88 19.28 -3.42 -9.86
N GLN A 89 20.19 -3.41 -10.83
CA GLN A 89 19.93 -3.95 -12.17
C GLN A 89 19.64 -5.45 -12.14
N LEU A 90 20.32 -6.21 -11.28
CA LEU A 90 20.08 -7.63 -11.10
C LEU A 90 18.65 -7.87 -10.58
N ILE A 91 18.24 -7.16 -9.53
CA ILE A 91 16.86 -7.23 -9.01
C ILE A 91 15.85 -6.91 -10.11
N ARG A 92 16.07 -5.82 -10.87
CA ARG A 92 15.19 -5.43 -11.98
C ARG A 92 15.10 -6.47 -13.10
N LYS A 93 16.14 -7.26 -13.35
CA LYS A 93 16.13 -8.32 -14.35
C LYS A 93 15.33 -9.55 -13.93
N VAL A 94 15.20 -9.79 -12.64
CA VAL A 94 14.50 -10.97 -12.08
C VAL A 94 13.11 -10.62 -11.55
N THR A 95 12.66 -9.38 -11.71
CA THR A 95 11.35 -8.88 -11.28
C THR A 95 10.64 -8.16 -12.43
N ASP A 96 9.33 -7.99 -12.30
CA ASP A 96 8.50 -7.31 -13.29
C ASP A 96 8.67 -5.78 -13.19
N ASP A 97 8.80 -5.10 -14.33
CA ASP A 97 8.87 -3.64 -14.38
C ASP A 97 7.52 -2.98 -14.02
N ASP A 98 6.39 -3.62 -14.33
CA ASP A 98 5.05 -3.13 -13.98
C ASP A 98 4.89 -3.04 -12.45
N TYR A 99 5.44 -4.02 -11.72
CA TYR A 99 5.46 -4.00 -10.26
C TYR A 99 6.14 -2.74 -9.72
N TRP A 100 7.29 -2.39 -10.30
CA TRP A 100 8.06 -1.23 -9.85
C TRP A 100 7.39 0.10 -10.22
N GLU A 101 6.70 0.17 -11.35
CA GLU A 101 5.87 1.33 -11.68
C GLU A 101 4.80 1.54 -10.60
N GLN A 102 4.10 0.48 -10.19
CA GLN A 102 3.11 0.54 -9.10
C GLN A 102 3.74 0.98 -7.77
N VAL A 103 4.91 0.44 -7.42
CA VAL A 103 5.64 0.87 -6.21
C VAL A 103 5.97 2.37 -6.27
N THR A 104 6.45 2.87 -7.41
CA THR A 104 6.73 4.30 -7.59
C THR A 104 5.46 5.14 -7.49
N ILE A 105 4.36 4.75 -8.14
CA ILE A 105 3.07 5.45 -8.06
C ILE A 105 2.58 5.51 -6.60
N HIS A 106 2.61 4.39 -5.90
CA HIS A 106 2.16 4.30 -4.50
C HIS A 106 3.03 5.18 -3.60
N ARG A 107 4.36 5.10 -3.73
CA ARG A 107 5.26 5.90 -2.89
C ARG A 107 5.09 7.40 -3.15
N ARG A 108 4.89 7.82 -4.40
CA ARG A 108 4.56 9.21 -4.74
C ARG A 108 3.29 9.66 -4.02
N ALA A 109 2.25 8.84 -4.05
CA ALA A 109 0.99 9.13 -3.37
C ALA A 109 1.17 9.30 -1.85
N GLU A 110 1.85 8.37 -1.18
CA GLU A 110 2.13 8.44 0.26
C GLU A 110 2.85 9.75 0.64
N LEU A 111 3.87 10.12 -0.14
CA LEU A 111 4.61 11.37 0.07
C LEU A 111 3.72 12.60 -0.09
N LEU A 112 2.84 12.63 -1.09
CA LEU A 112 1.89 13.71 -1.27
C LEU A 112 0.89 13.79 -0.11
N VAL A 113 0.38 12.66 0.38
CA VAL A 113 -0.52 12.61 1.53
C VAL A 113 0.17 13.19 2.77
N TYR A 114 1.40 12.75 3.05
CA TYR A 114 2.22 13.31 4.13
C TYR A 114 2.41 14.83 3.99
N ILE A 115 2.84 15.31 2.81
CA ILE A 115 3.10 16.75 2.59
C ILE A 115 1.81 17.57 2.68
N ALA A 116 0.67 17.02 2.24
CA ALA A 116 -0.64 17.65 2.35
C ALA A 116 -1.01 17.82 3.84
N LEU A 117 -0.99 16.72 4.60
CA LEU A 117 -1.38 16.73 6.01
C LEU A 117 -0.41 17.49 6.91
N SER A 118 0.87 17.60 6.55
CA SER A 118 1.84 18.42 7.27
C SER A 118 1.46 19.91 7.36
N ARG A 119 0.49 20.38 6.55
CA ARG A 119 -0.06 21.75 6.68
C ARG A 119 -0.69 22.01 8.04
N PHE A 120 -1.26 20.99 8.68
CA PHE A 120 -1.91 21.13 9.98
C PHE A 120 -0.91 21.32 11.14
N SER A 121 0.33 20.85 10.99
CA SER A 121 1.38 20.90 12.03
C SER A 121 2.59 21.76 11.62
N ARG A 122 2.35 22.79 10.78
CA ARG A 122 3.36 23.67 10.17
C ARG A 122 4.37 22.88 9.33
N ARG A 123 4.09 22.82 8.02
CA ARG A 123 4.89 22.07 7.04
C ARG A 123 6.41 22.31 7.22
N PRO A 124 7.23 21.25 7.38
CA PRO A 124 8.66 21.39 7.58
C PRO A 124 9.36 21.98 6.34
N ARG A 125 10.45 22.70 6.57
CA ARG A 125 11.39 23.12 5.53
C ARG A 125 12.19 21.90 5.04
N PHE A 126 12.70 21.97 3.81
CA PHE A 126 13.43 20.84 3.22
C PHE A 126 14.61 20.36 4.06
N ASN A 127 15.36 21.27 4.70
CA ASN A 127 16.50 20.95 5.56
C ASN A 127 16.14 20.35 6.93
N GLN A 128 14.85 20.36 7.30
CA GLN A 128 14.34 19.72 8.51
C GLN A 128 13.89 18.27 8.24
N LEU A 129 13.83 17.86 6.97
CA LEU A 129 13.49 16.50 6.59
C LEU A 129 14.70 15.59 6.83
N GLY A 130 14.47 14.40 7.38
CA GLY A 130 15.48 13.37 7.45
C GLY A 130 16.02 13.00 6.06
N LEU A 131 17.28 12.55 5.99
CA LEU A 131 18.00 12.27 4.74
C LEU A 131 17.17 11.44 3.75
N THR A 132 16.57 10.35 4.23
CA THR A 132 15.79 9.43 3.40
C THR A 132 14.52 10.06 2.85
N LEU A 133 13.76 10.77 3.68
CA LEU A 133 12.54 11.45 3.26
C LEU A 133 12.83 12.60 2.28
N ALA A 134 13.88 13.38 2.54
CA ALA A 134 14.35 14.42 1.62
C ALA A 134 14.75 13.84 0.26
N THR A 135 15.41 12.68 0.27
CA THR A 135 15.88 11.98 -0.93
C THR A 135 14.71 11.35 -1.69
N ASP A 136 13.73 10.77 -1.00
CA ASP A 136 12.47 10.29 -1.58
C ASP A 136 11.76 11.42 -2.34
N ILE A 137 11.51 12.54 -1.66
CA ILE A 137 10.79 13.65 -2.28
C ILE A 137 11.56 14.20 -3.48
N ARG A 138 12.89 14.29 -3.41
CA ARG A 138 13.71 14.73 -4.55
C ARG A 138 13.70 13.74 -5.71
N ALA A 139 13.75 12.44 -5.43
CA ALA A 139 13.72 11.42 -6.46
C ALA A 139 12.38 11.39 -7.20
N HIS A 140 11.29 11.58 -6.48
CA HIS A 140 9.94 11.53 -7.03
C HIS A 140 9.50 12.86 -7.65
N PHE A 141 9.70 13.99 -6.99
CA PHE A 141 9.13 15.28 -7.42
C PHE A 141 10.16 16.26 -7.96
N GLY A 142 11.45 15.94 -7.89
CA GLY A 142 12.52 16.88 -8.21
C GLY A 142 12.68 17.93 -7.11
N ARG A 143 11.93 19.04 -7.18
CA ARG A 143 11.99 20.11 -6.18
C ARG A 143 10.94 19.90 -5.10
N TYR A 144 11.30 20.22 -3.85
CA TYR A 144 10.36 20.14 -2.73
C TYR A 144 9.15 21.05 -2.90
N GLN A 145 9.33 22.21 -3.54
CA GLN A 145 8.25 23.16 -3.83
C GLN A 145 7.20 22.57 -4.80
N ASP A 146 7.63 21.77 -5.78
CA ASP A 146 6.71 21.13 -6.74
C ASP A 146 5.85 20.08 -6.03
N ALA A 147 6.46 19.30 -5.12
CA ALA A 147 5.73 18.37 -4.25
C ALA A 147 4.72 19.10 -3.34
N CYS A 148 5.12 20.23 -2.76
CA CYS A 148 4.26 21.08 -1.93
C CYS A 148 3.05 21.60 -2.73
N LEU A 149 3.27 22.09 -3.95
CA LEU A 149 2.21 22.60 -4.82
C LEU A 149 1.21 21.50 -5.18
N GLN A 150 1.69 20.31 -5.54
CA GLN A 150 0.82 19.16 -5.83
C GLN A 150 0.03 18.72 -4.59
N ALA A 151 0.68 18.67 -3.42
CA ALA A 151 0.03 18.31 -2.17
C ALA A 151 -1.02 19.35 -1.73
N ASP A 152 -0.77 20.64 -1.92
CA ASP A 152 -1.73 21.71 -1.62
C ASP A 152 -2.96 21.63 -2.55
N ARG A 153 -2.76 21.30 -3.83
CA ARG A 153 -3.88 21.04 -4.76
C ARG A 153 -4.71 19.84 -4.32
N MET A 154 -4.06 18.77 -3.89
CA MET A 154 -4.75 17.56 -3.38
C MET A 154 -5.54 17.85 -2.11
N LEU A 155 -4.97 18.62 -1.18
CA LEU A 155 -5.63 19.05 0.05
C LEU A 155 -6.85 19.95 -0.22
N LEU A 156 -6.74 20.85 -1.20
CA LEU A 156 -7.89 21.64 -1.63
C LEU A 156 -8.97 20.76 -2.28
N ALA A 157 -8.57 19.85 -3.17
CA ALA A 157 -9.47 18.97 -3.91
C ALA A 157 -10.28 18.02 -3.00
N CYS A 158 -9.70 17.57 -1.87
CA CYS A 158 -10.44 16.71 -0.95
C CYS A 158 -11.60 17.43 -0.22
N GLY A 159 -11.70 18.76 -0.34
CA GLY A 159 -12.84 19.55 0.15
C GLY A 159 -14.03 19.59 -0.83
N ASP A 160 -13.85 19.17 -2.08
CA ASP A 160 -14.91 19.13 -3.09
C ASP A 160 -15.74 17.83 -3.00
N PRO A 161 -17.05 17.90 -2.70
CA PRO A 161 -17.91 16.73 -2.60
C PRO A 161 -17.94 15.86 -3.88
N ALA A 162 -17.86 16.46 -5.07
CA ALA A 162 -17.87 15.72 -6.33
C ALA A 162 -16.59 14.90 -6.50
N ILE A 163 -15.44 15.48 -6.14
CA ILE A 163 -14.15 14.79 -6.16
C ILE A 163 -14.14 13.65 -5.14
N VAL A 164 -14.62 13.88 -3.92
CA VAL A 164 -14.74 12.85 -2.88
C VAL A 164 -15.65 11.72 -3.36
N LEU A 165 -16.80 12.03 -3.96
CA LEU A 165 -17.72 11.03 -4.50
C LEU A 165 -17.08 10.19 -5.60
N VAL A 166 -16.46 10.80 -6.61
CA VAL A 166 -15.81 10.08 -7.72
C VAL A 166 -14.67 9.18 -7.23
N ASN A 167 -13.84 9.68 -6.32
CA ASN A 167 -12.76 8.89 -5.72
C ASN A 167 -13.33 7.76 -4.86
N ALA A 168 -14.38 8.00 -4.09
CA ALA A 168 -15.04 6.96 -3.32
C ALA A 168 -15.56 5.85 -4.25
N ARG A 169 -16.29 6.21 -5.32
CA ARG A 169 -16.86 5.23 -6.26
C ARG A 169 -15.84 4.47 -7.09
N SER A 170 -14.65 5.02 -7.31
CA SER A 170 -13.54 4.34 -7.99
C SER A 170 -12.62 3.56 -7.05
N SER A 171 -12.83 3.65 -5.74
CA SER A 171 -12.03 2.89 -4.77
C SER A 171 -12.19 1.39 -4.98
N LYS A 172 -11.05 0.71 -5.12
CA LYS A 172 -10.99 -0.76 -5.24
C LYS A 172 -11.22 -1.48 -3.91
N VAL A 173 -11.18 -0.74 -2.80
CA VAL A 173 -11.38 -1.25 -1.44
C VAL A 173 -12.48 -0.49 -0.72
N GLY A 174 -13.16 -1.18 0.19
CA GLY A 174 -14.20 -0.61 1.04
C GLY A 174 -15.61 -0.81 0.49
N LYS A 175 -16.56 -0.88 1.41
CA LYS A 175 -17.98 -1.06 1.13
C LYS A 175 -18.62 0.26 0.73
N GLN A 176 -19.22 0.26 -0.46
CA GLN A 176 -19.98 1.39 -0.98
C GLN A 176 -21.41 1.35 -0.47
N THR A 177 -21.91 2.47 0.02
CA THR A 177 -23.34 2.74 0.23
C THR A 177 -23.74 3.98 -0.57
N PRO A 178 -25.04 4.27 -0.74
CA PRO A 178 -25.48 5.49 -1.41
C PRO A 178 -24.86 6.77 -0.84
N SER A 179 -24.60 6.82 0.47
CA SER A 179 -24.13 8.02 1.17
C SER A 179 -22.69 7.97 1.68
N ALA A 180 -21.99 6.82 1.60
CA ALA A 180 -20.64 6.72 2.13
C ALA A 180 -19.80 5.60 1.51
N LEU A 181 -18.49 5.68 1.77
CA LEU A 181 -17.54 4.58 1.66
C LEU A 181 -17.09 4.16 3.06
N TYR A 182 -17.17 2.86 3.36
CA TYR A 182 -16.69 2.30 4.62
C TYR A 182 -15.46 1.44 4.37
N VAL A 183 -14.38 1.67 5.12
CA VAL A 183 -13.13 0.93 4.97
C VAL A 183 -12.57 0.55 6.33
N HIS A 184 -12.01 -0.65 6.44
CA HIS A 184 -11.32 -1.10 7.62
C HIS A 184 -9.97 -0.40 7.74
N LYS A 185 -9.51 -0.11 8.96
CA LYS A 185 -8.26 0.62 9.20
C LYS A 185 -7.03 0.00 8.52
N SER A 186 -7.03 -1.32 8.36
CA SER A 186 -5.92 -2.05 7.71
C SER A 186 -5.78 -1.72 6.21
N ALA A 187 -6.84 -1.21 5.58
CA ALA A 187 -6.88 -0.91 4.16
C ALA A 187 -6.98 0.59 3.86
N LEU A 188 -6.79 1.46 4.87
CA LEU A 188 -6.79 2.91 4.65
C LEU A 188 -5.70 3.35 3.65
N GLY A 189 -4.54 2.70 3.67
CA GLY A 189 -3.45 2.96 2.72
C GLY A 189 -3.76 2.54 1.27
N GLU A 190 -4.78 1.69 1.05
CA GLU A 190 -5.22 1.25 -0.28
C GLU A 190 -6.26 2.19 -0.90
N LEU A 191 -6.78 3.16 -0.13
CA LEU A 191 -7.71 4.16 -0.66
C LEU A 191 -7.02 5.08 -1.69
N PRO A 192 -7.78 5.65 -2.63
CA PRO A 192 -7.32 6.79 -3.42
C PRO A 192 -6.71 7.88 -2.54
N PRO A 193 -5.57 8.49 -2.92
CA PRO A 193 -4.81 9.39 -2.04
C PRO A 193 -5.63 10.59 -1.54
N ILE A 194 -6.54 11.10 -2.37
CA ILE A 194 -7.48 12.17 -1.98
C ILE A 194 -8.35 11.76 -0.78
N LEU A 195 -8.80 10.51 -0.71
CA LEU A 195 -9.61 10.02 0.41
C LEU A 195 -8.76 9.78 1.67
N GLN A 196 -7.47 9.43 1.51
CA GLN A 196 -6.53 9.38 2.63
C GLN A 196 -6.29 10.77 3.22
N VAL A 197 -6.20 11.80 2.36
CA VAL A 197 -6.14 13.20 2.84
C VAL A 197 -7.45 13.59 3.52
N TYR A 198 -8.60 13.23 2.94
CA TYR A 198 -9.92 13.52 3.53
C TYR A 198 -10.09 12.92 4.93
N GLU A 199 -9.70 11.65 5.12
CA GLU A 199 -9.60 11.03 6.46
C GLU A 199 -8.59 11.78 7.33
N GLY A 200 -7.41 12.09 6.78
CA GLY A 200 -6.34 12.77 7.52
C GLY A 200 -6.73 14.16 8.01
N CYS A 201 -7.58 14.89 7.28
CA CYS A 201 -8.17 16.16 7.73
C CYS A 201 -9.06 15.93 8.97
N ALA A 202 -9.85 14.86 8.98
CA ALA A 202 -10.67 14.53 10.13
C ALA A 202 -9.81 14.12 11.33
N ARG A 203 -8.76 13.32 11.09
CA ARG A 203 -7.80 12.90 12.11
C ARG A 203 -6.98 14.06 12.67
N ALA A 204 -6.68 15.08 11.86
CA ALA A 204 -6.04 16.30 12.35
C ALA A 204 -6.90 17.06 13.38
N LEU A 205 -8.23 16.94 13.29
CA LEU A 205 -9.18 17.55 14.22
C LEU A 205 -9.48 16.65 15.44
N SER A 206 -9.68 15.35 15.24
CA SER A 206 -10.05 14.42 16.32
C SER A 206 -8.88 13.80 17.06
N GLY A 207 -7.67 13.86 16.50
CA GLY A 207 -6.58 12.96 16.86
C GLY A 207 -6.86 11.51 16.44
N THR A 208 -5.97 10.60 16.85
CA THR A 208 -6.09 9.16 16.58
C THR A 208 -7.15 8.54 17.49
N VAL A 209 -8.17 7.92 16.89
CA VAL A 209 -9.18 7.14 17.64
C VAL A 209 -8.70 5.69 17.76
N GLU A 210 -7.95 5.39 18.81
CA GLU A 210 -7.17 4.14 18.99
C GLU A 210 -7.94 2.85 18.69
N HIS A 211 -9.15 2.72 19.20
CA HIS A 211 -9.95 1.49 19.07
C HIS A 211 -10.83 1.43 17.83
N ALA A 212 -10.91 2.51 17.04
CA ALA A 212 -11.67 2.48 15.81
C ALA A 212 -11.02 1.52 14.82
N ASN A 213 -11.83 0.63 14.24
CA ASN A 213 -11.39 -0.32 13.22
C ASN A 213 -12.08 -0.12 11.88
N LEU A 214 -13.17 0.62 11.83
CA LEU A 214 -13.85 0.97 10.59
C LEU A 214 -13.97 2.49 10.45
N VAL A 215 -13.64 3.01 9.27
CA VAL A 215 -13.75 4.43 8.92
C VAL A 215 -14.85 4.58 7.90
N LYS A 216 -15.82 5.45 8.20
CA LYS A 216 -16.89 5.86 7.28
C LYS A 216 -16.54 7.23 6.71
N LEU A 217 -16.33 7.30 5.40
CA LEU A 217 -16.17 8.53 4.64
C LEU A 217 -17.53 8.89 4.02
N SER A 218 -18.17 9.94 4.52
CA SER A 218 -19.41 10.43 3.91
C SER A 218 -19.11 11.05 2.54
N VAL A 219 -19.93 10.73 1.54
CA VAL A 219 -19.86 11.35 0.20
C VAL A 219 -20.97 12.37 -0.03
N THR A 220 -21.90 12.50 0.94
CA THR A 220 -23.00 13.48 0.91
C THR A 220 -22.76 14.67 1.84
N GLU A 221 -21.95 14.47 2.88
CA GLU A 221 -21.63 15.48 3.88
C GLU A 221 -20.11 15.51 4.11
N PRO A 222 -19.51 16.66 4.45
CA PRO A 222 -18.10 16.76 4.81
C PRO A 222 -17.87 16.16 6.21
N GLN A 223 -18.00 14.85 6.33
CA GLN A 223 -17.98 14.12 7.59
C GLN A 223 -17.22 12.79 7.46
N VAL A 224 -16.36 12.52 8.44
CA VAL A 224 -15.72 11.22 8.64
C VAL A 224 -16.19 10.65 9.97
N SER A 225 -16.47 9.35 10.05
CA SER A 225 -16.79 8.70 11.32
C SER A 225 -15.85 7.53 11.58
N TYR A 226 -15.29 7.48 12.78
CA TYR A 226 -14.47 6.39 13.28
C TYR A 226 -15.34 5.47 14.14
N LEU A 227 -15.51 4.24 13.69
CA LEU A 227 -16.42 3.25 14.25
C LEU A 227 -15.62 2.15 14.95
N THR A 228 -16.02 1.83 16.18
CA THR A 228 -15.35 0.83 17.02
C THR A 228 -16.21 -0.41 17.13
N TYR A 229 -15.75 -1.52 16.55
CA TYR A 229 -16.34 -2.86 16.68
C TYR A 229 -15.37 -3.77 17.45
N PRO A 230 -15.43 -3.86 18.79
CA PRO A 230 -14.41 -4.56 19.59
C PRO A 230 -14.22 -6.04 19.20
N GLU A 231 -15.27 -6.67 18.69
CA GLU A 231 -15.27 -8.09 18.32
C GLU A 231 -15.19 -8.30 16.80
N PHE A 232 -14.67 -7.34 16.04
CA PHE A 232 -14.64 -7.35 14.57
C PHE A 232 -14.07 -8.66 14.01
N ASP A 233 -12.93 -9.14 14.52
CA ASP A 233 -12.28 -10.35 14.00
C ASP A 233 -12.90 -11.65 14.53
N ARG A 234 -13.56 -11.59 15.69
CA ARG A 234 -14.04 -12.78 16.41
C ARG A 234 -15.48 -13.14 16.05
N LYS A 235 -16.37 -12.16 16.01
CA LYS A 235 -17.80 -12.37 15.72
C LYS A 235 -18.07 -12.21 14.23
N ALA A 236 -18.92 -13.07 13.69
CA ALA A 236 -19.42 -12.92 12.33
C ALA A 236 -20.10 -11.56 12.12
N HIS A 237 -20.90 -11.16 13.11
CA HIS A 237 -21.73 -9.95 13.11
C HIS A 237 -21.44 -9.14 14.37
N PRO A 238 -20.34 -8.36 14.40
CA PRO A 238 -19.99 -7.57 15.58
C PRO A 238 -20.93 -6.37 15.73
N THR A 239 -21.25 -6.02 16.97
CA THR A 239 -22.05 -4.82 17.30
C THR A 239 -21.15 -3.60 17.41
N LEU A 240 -21.66 -2.44 16.99
CA LEU A 240 -20.98 -1.16 17.17
C LEU A 240 -20.93 -0.83 18.68
N ALA A 241 -19.74 -0.58 19.21
CA ALA A 241 -19.57 -0.12 20.59
C ALA A 241 -19.61 1.41 20.69
N SER A 242 -18.93 2.10 19.78
CA SER A 242 -18.89 3.56 19.77
C SER A 242 -18.62 4.13 18.39
N SER A 243 -19.00 5.39 18.19
CA SER A 243 -18.72 6.18 16.99
C SER A 243 -18.18 7.55 17.39
N VAL A 244 -17.02 7.93 16.84
CA VAL A 244 -16.55 9.32 16.83
C VAL A 244 -16.89 9.92 15.47
N ILE A 245 -17.58 11.04 15.46
CA ILE A 245 -18.08 11.74 14.27
C ILE A 245 -17.34 13.06 14.15
N VAL A 246 -16.62 13.25 13.05
CA VAL A 246 -15.89 14.49 12.76
C VAL A 246 -16.59 15.22 11.64
N ASN A 247 -17.15 16.40 11.94
CA ASN A 247 -17.73 17.27 10.93
C ASN A 247 -16.69 18.30 10.47
N LEU A 248 -16.19 18.14 9.25
CA LEU A 248 -15.11 18.97 8.71
C LEU A 248 -15.56 20.39 8.35
N ARG A 249 -16.87 20.62 8.14
CA ARG A 249 -17.40 21.96 7.88
C ARG A 249 -17.64 22.74 9.17
N LYS A 250 -18.19 22.08 10.19
CA LYS A 250 -18.49 22.69 11.50
C LYS A 250 -17.29 22.67 12.44
N LEU A 251 -16.25 21.91 12.10
CA LEU A 251 -15.07 21.67 12.94
C LEU A 251 -15.43 21.11 14.32
N THR A 252 -16.40 20.19 14.37
CA THR A 252 -16.86 19.54 15.60
C THR A 252 -16.48 18.06 15.62
N VAL A 253 -16.27 17.54 16.83
CA VAL A 253 -16.05 16.12 17.11
C VAL A 253 -17.10 15.66 18.11
N ASP A 254 -18.01 14.81 17.66
CA ASP A 254 -19.08 14.24 18.47
C ASP A 254 -18.78 12.77 18.78
N TRP A 255 -19.21 12.28 19.94
CA TRP A 255 -19.06 10.88 20.32
C TRP A 255 -20.42 10.26 20.66
N ARG A 256 -20.61 9.01 20.25
CA ARG A 256 -21.81 8.22 20.54
C ARG A 256 -21.42 6.86 21.11
N ASP A 257 -22.04 6.49 22.22
CA ASP A 257 -21.89 5.18 22.87
C ASP A 257 -23.10 4.28 22.56
N TYR A 258 -22.83 3.06 22.10
CA TYR A 258 -23.84 2.07 21.78
C TYR A 258 -23.78 0.83 22.70
N ARG A 259 -22.82 0.76 23.63
CA ARG A 259 -22.62 -0.41 24.50
C ARG A 259 -23.82 -0.73 25.40
N ARG A 260 -24.61 0.28 25.75
CA ARG A 260 -25.86 0.14 26.54
C ARG A 260 -27.12 0.18 25.68
N SER A 261 -26.99 0.24 24.35
CA SER A 261 -28.15 0.17 23.47
C SER A 261 -28.77 -1.23 23.55
N PRO A 262 -30.09 -1.36 23.80
CA PRO A 262 -30.76 -2.65 23.74
C PRO A 262 -30.84 -3.21 22.31
N ASN A 263 -30.64 -2.35 21.30
CA ASN A 263 -30.64 -2.72 19.89
C ASN A 263 -29.51 -1.99 19.14
N PRO A 264 -28.23 -2.36 19.37
CA PRO A 264 -27.11 -1.66 18.78
C PRO A 264 -27.02 -1.93 17.26
N PRO A 265 -26.39 -1.01 16.50
CA PRO A 265 -26.05 -1.27 15.10
C PRO A 265 -25.20 -2.54 14.96
N LEU A 266 -25.46 -3.31 13.91
CA LEU A 266 -24.82 -4.59 13.64
C LEU A 266 -24.08 -4.54 12.29
N LEU A 267 -22.85 -5.04 12.27
CA LEU A 267 -22.05 -5.08 11.04
C LEU A 267 -22.28 -6.38 10.27
N HIS A 268 -22.36 -6.27 8.94
CA HIS A 268 -22.55 -7.38 8.00
C HIS A 268 -21.57 -7.26 6.85
N ARG A 269 -21.30 -8.38 6.16
CA ARG A 269 -20.48 -8.45 4.94
C ARG A 269 -19.08 -7.86 5.15
N LYS A 270 -18.36 -8.40 6.14
CA LYS A 270 -17.04 -7.89 6.55
C LYS A 270 -15.99 -7.92 5.44
N ASP A 271 -16.16 -8.83 4.48
CA ASP A 271 -15.34 -8.98 3.28
C ASP A 271 -15.24 -7.71 2.44
N GLU A 272 -16.27 -6.87 2.45
CA GLU A 272 -16.29 -5.63 1.67
C GLU A 272 -15.45 -4.51 2.27
N PHE A 273 -15.19 -4.53 3.58
CA PHE A 273 -14.48 -3.44 4.26
C PHE A 273 -12.96 -3.60 4.22
N VAL A 274 -12.45 -4.82 4.02
CA VAL A 274 -11.04 -5.16 4.15
C VAL A 274 -10.36 -5.26 2.78
N GLY A 275 -9.05 -5.01 2.75
CA GLY A 275 -8.23 -5.14 1.54
C GLY A 275 -8.06 -6.59 1.07
N ILE A 276 -7.61 -6.75 -0.17
CA ILE A 276 -7.53 -8.07 -0.83
C ILE A 276 -6.64 -9.07 -0.08
N ASP A 277 -5.58 -8.57 0.53
CA ASP A 277 -4.58 -9.36 1.25
C ASP A 277 -4.93 -9.56 2.75
N HIS A 278 -6.13 -9.17 3.18
CA HIS A 278 -6.51 -9.33 4.58
C HIS A 278 -6.63 -10.83 4.96
N PRO A 279 -5.95 -11.31 6.02
CA PRO A 279 -5.84 -12.75 6.32
C PRO A 279 -7.17 -13.49 6.48
N GLN A 280 -8.20 -12.81 6.99
CA GLN A 280 -9.53 -13.38 7.20
C GLN A 280 -10.53 -13.07 6.07
N ARG A 281 -10.13 -12.40 4.98
CA ARG A 281 -11.06 -11.99 3.91
C ARG A 281 -11.83 -13.16 3.33
N SER A 282 -11.15 -14.25 2.97
CA SER A 282 -11.81 -15.45 2.42
C SER A 282 -12.76 -16.12 3.41
N LEU A 283 -12.54 -16.00 4.73
CA LEU A 283 -13.51 -16.45 5.73
C LEU A 283 -14.79 -15.62 5.67
N TYR A 284 -14.65 -14.30 5.56
CA TYR A 284 -15.77 -13.37 5.48
C TYR A 284 -16.55 -13.53 4.19
N GLU A 285 -15.88 -13.71 3.04
CA GLU A 285 -16.53 -13.92 1.74
C GLU A 285 -17.38 -15.20 1.73
N ARG A 286 -16.87 -16.30 2.30
CA ARG A 286 -17.62 -17.56 2.41
C ARG A 286 -18.87 -17.43 3.28
N LEU A 287 -18.77 -16.67 4.37
CA LEU A 287 -19.92 -16.36 5.23
C LEU A 287 -20.95 -15.55 4.43
N THR A 288 -20.55 -14.43 3.85
CA THR A 288 -21.41 -13.56 3.03
C THR A 288 -22.10 -14.30 1.88
N ALA A 289 -21.38 -15.19 1.19
CA ALA A 289 -21.94 -16.03 0.13
C ALA A 289 -23.00 -17.02 0.66
N SER A 290 -22.79 -17.57 1.86
CA SER A 290 -23.75 -18.49 2.49
C SER A 290 -25.00 -17.76 2.97
N GLU A 291 -24.85 -16.55 3.51
CA GLU A 291 -25.95 -15.69 3.95
C GLU A 291 -26.80 -15.18 2.78
N ARG A 292 -26.13 -14.83 1.67
CA ARG A 292 -26.81 -14.46 0.42
C ARG A 292 -27.65 -15.62 -0.12
N ARG A 293 -27.11 -16.84 -0.13
CA ARG A 293 -27.87 -18.04 -0.53
C ARG A 293 -29.05 -18.34 0.38
N ALA A 294 -28.95 -17.98 1.67
CA ALA A 294 -30.04 -18.08 2.63
C ALA A 294 -31.04 -16.91 2.55
N GLY A 295 -30.87 -15.96 1.63
CA GLY A 295 -31.81 -14.85 1.42
C GLY A 295 -31.71 -13.71 2.43
N LEU A 296 -30.69 -13.70 3.31
CA LEU A 296 -30.62 -12.77 4.45
C LEU A 296 -30.40 -11.29 4.07
N TYR A 297 -30.13 -11.02 2.80
CA TYR A 297 -29.88 -9.66 2.28
C TYR A 297 -31.01 -9.15 1.36
N GLY A 298 -32.20 -9.78 1.39
CA GLY A 298 -33.34 -9.36 0.56
C GLY A 298 -33.82 -7.93 0.87
N ASN A 299 -33.80 -7.56 2.16
CA ASN A 299 -34.24 -6.24 2.66
C ASN A 299 -33.11 -5.58 3.49
N PRO A 300 -32.03 -5.05 2.88
CA PRO A 300 -30.84 -4.57 3.59
C PRO A 300 -31.10 -3.44 4.60
N GLU A 301 -32.17 -2.69 4.44
CA GLU A 301 -32.59 -1.60 5.32
C GLU A 301 -33.09 -2.08 6.69
N THR A 302 -33.56 -3.33 6.80
CA THR A 302 -34.12 -3.87 8.05
C THR A 302 -33.06 -4.52 8.93
N ILE A 303 -31.92 -4.92 8.37
CA ILE A 303 -30.90 -5.72 9.07
C ILE A 303 -29.88 -4.91 9.85
N GLY A 304 -29.89 -3.57 9.77
CA GLY A 304 -28.83 -2.73 10.36
C GLY A 304 -28.68 -2.79 11.88
N THR A 305 -29.55 -3.50 12.61
CA THR A 305 -29.54 -3.61 14.07
C THR A 305 -29.67 -5.07 14.52
N VAL A 306 -29.29 -5.37 15.76
CA VAL A 306 -29.38 -6.74 16.33
C VAL A 306 -30.77 -7.34 16.20
N ASN A 307 -31.82 -6.60 16.53
CA ASN A 307 -33.20 -7.10 16.49
C ASN A 307 -33.65 -7.35 15.04
N GLY A 308 -33.31 -6.42 14.12
CA GLY A 308 -33.60 -6.59 12.70
C GLY A 308 -32.94 -7.83 12.12
N TRP A 309 -31.66 -8.06 12.44
CA TRP A 309 -30.95 -9.26 12.00
C TRP A 309 -31.55 -10.55 12.58
N ARG A 310 -31.92 -10.56 13.86
CA ARG A 310 -32.58 -11.71 14.49
C ARG A 310 -33.92 -12.04 13.84
N ALA A 311 -34.69 -11.04 13.45
CA ALA A 311 -35.96 -11.23 12.75
C ALA A 311 -35.75 -11.92 11.38
N VAL A 312 -34.78 -11.44 10.59
CA VAL A 312 -34.46 -12.02 9.27
C VAL A 312 -33.92 -13.44 9.39
N LEU A 313 -33.06 -13.73 10.39
CA LEU A 313 -32.60 -15.10 10.65
C LEU A 313 -33.77 -16.04 11.01
N ALA A 314 -34.74 -15.57 11.78
CA ALA A 314 -35.91 -16.34 12.17
C ALA A 314 -36.83 -16.60 10.97
N GLU A 315 -37.10 -15.59 10.15
CA GLU A 315 -37.90 -15.68 8.93
C GLU A 315 -37.28 -16.67 7.92
N ALA A 316 -35.96 -16.64 7.75
CA ALA A 316 -35.23 -17.57 6.89
C ALA A 316 -35.00 -18.96 7.51
N ASN A 317 -35.46 -19.19 8.75
CA ASN A 317 -35.27 -20.43 9.51
C ASN A 317 -33.80 -20.90 9.61
N VAL A 318 -32.88 -19.95 9.82
CA VAL A 318 -31.44 -20.21 9.94
C VAL A 318 -30.85 -19.63 11.23
N ASP A 319 -29.65 -20.09 11.55
CA ASP A 319 -28.83 -19.63 12.66
C ASP A 319 -27.36 -19.48 12.22
N ILE A 320 -26.60 -18.62 12.89
CA ILE A 320 -25.19 -18.39 12.60
C ILE A 320 -24.34 -18.80 13.80
N ARG A 321 -23.49 -19.80 13.60
CA ARG A 321 -22.54 -20.28 14.63
C ARG A 321 -21.12 -20.09 14.14
N GLY A 322 -20.36 -19.25 14.84
CA GLY A 322 -19.08 -18.76 14.33
C GLY A 322 -19.30 -17.98 13.02
N HIS A 323 -18.65 -18.40 11.94
CA HIS A 323 -18.79 -17.81 10.59
C HIS A 323 -19.43 -18.81 9.61
N ARG A 324 -20.45 -19.55 10.06
CA ARG A 324 -21.20 -20.51 9.24
C ARG A 324 -22.70 -20.41 9.49
N VAL A 325 -23.47 -20.52 8.42
CA VAL A 325 -24.94 -20.54 8.42
C VAL A 325 -25.43 -21.98 8.56
N TYR A 326 -26.40 -22.21 9.44
CA TYR A 326 -27.04 -23.51 9.69
C TYR A 326 -28.55 -23.36 9.57
N LYS A 327 -29.25 -24.39 9.07
CA LYS A 327 -30.72 -24.45 9.25
C LYS A 327 -31.03 -24.65 10.72
N ARG A 328 -32.06 -23.98 11.23
CA ARG A 328 -32.59 -24.31 12.57
C ARG A 328 -33.22 -25.69 12.48
N MET A 329 -32.81 -26.59 13.36
CA MET A 329 -33.53 -27.85 13.55
C MET A 329 -34.83 -27.50 14.25
N SER A 330 -35.96 -27.93 13.68
CA SER A 330 -37.23 -27.96 14.41
C SER A 330 -37.03 -28.79 15.67
N ALA A 331 -37.41 -28.29 16.84
CA ALA A 331 -37.55 -29.15 18.01
C ALA A 331 -38.53 -30.29 17.64
N PRO A 332 -38.25 -31.56 18.02
CA PRO A 332 -39.28 -32.59 17.94
C PRO A 332 -40.48 -32.10 18.76
N VAL A 333 -41.66 -32.14 18.17
CA VAL A 333 -42.91 -31.97 18.91
C VAL A 333 -43.00 -33.20 19.82
N GLU A 334 -42.71 -33.02 21.12
CA GLU A 334 -43.08 -34.02 22.11
C GLU A 334 -44.61 -34.03 22.18
N TYR A 335 -45.20 -35.17 21.80
CA TYR A 335 -46.63 -35.46 21.85
C TYR A 335 -47.08 -35.81 23.27
#